data_AF-A0A2P7T9Z2-F1
#
_entry.id   AF-A0A2P7T9Z2-F1
#
_cell.length_a   1.000
_cell.length_b   1.000
_cell.length_c   1.000
_cell.angle_alpha   90.00
_cell.angle_beta   90.00
_cell.angle_gamma   90.00
#
_symmetry.space_group_name_H-M   'P 1'
#
loop_
_entity.id
_entity.type
_entity.pdbx_description
1 polymer ?
#
loop_
_entity_poly.entity_id
_entity_poly.type
_entity_poly.pdbx_seq_one_letter_code
_entity_poly.pdbx_strand_id
1 'polypeptide(L)'
;MTQIPFLQQIVQDIDLNEQDLRSLKDHCYVFPTRRAAVYFKKYLTGRFEGRHFWAPQICSIVEFIELLTDRVILNPVTLVFELFDIYKNYEPEADFDSFYPWGQIILKDFDEIDKYLVDAPKLFSIIKDYKTLEEEFALPLEQFEFLKQFWNLPKTNETEANKESKVKQEFIRIWEILGKVYADFEQSLTQNHAAYEGMAQKLVLQQLKNGALTPPFTKIVWAGFNALTAAEKGIAEHLCNLGNTTIYWDTDAYYMNDEKQEAGKFMRRYFTQWQNH
;
A
#
# COMPACT_ATOMS: atom_id res chain seq x y z
N MET A 1 -14.03 37.31 -0.31
CA MET A 1 -13.82 36.68 -1.62
C MET A 1 -13.99 35.19 -1.43
N THR A 2 -14.86 34.54 -2.19
CA THR A 2 -15.07 33.09 -2.10
C THR A 2 -13.81 32.38 -2.61
N GLN A 3 -13.18 31.56 -1.77
CA GLN A 3 -12.00 30.78 -2.13
C GLN A 3 -12.38 29.82 -3.27
N ILE A 4 -11.62 29.85 -4.37
CA ILE A 4 -11.84 28.94 -5.51
C ILE A 4 -11.50 27.52 -5.04
N PRO A 5 -12.38 26.51 -5.20
CA PRO A 5 -12.09 25.13 -4.81
C PRO A 5 -10.79 24.60 -5.46
N PHE A 6 -9.98 23.85 -4.71
CA PHE A 6 -8.69 23.31 -5.17
C PHE A 6 -8.74 22.64 -6.56
N LEU A 7 -9.70 21.73 -6.77
CA LEU A 7 -9.87 21.05 -8.06
C LEU A 7 -10.21 22.01 -9.21
N GLN A 8 -10.90 23.11 -8.92
CA GLN A 8 -11.22 24.13 -9.91
C GLN A 8 -9.98 24.96 -10.29
N GLN A 9 -9.02 25.14 -9.37
CA GLN A 9 -7.74 25.80 -9.66
C GLN A 9 -6.93 24.97 -10.67
N ILE A 10 -6.84 23.64 -10.48
CA ILE A 10 -6.14 22.75 -11.42
C ILE A 10 -6.77 22.81 -12.81
N VAL A 11 -8.11 22.83 -12.87
CA VAL A 11 -8.83 22.99 -14.15
C VAL A 11 -8.54 24.37 -14.78
N GLN A 12 -8.34 25.42 -13.97
CA GLN A 12 -7.99 26.75 -14.46
C GLN A 12 -6.58 26.85 -15.06
N ASP A 13 -5.64 26.04 -14.57
CA ASP A 13 -4.28 25.93 -15.11
C ASP A 13 -4.22 25.19 -16.45
N ILE A 14 -5.32 24.58 -16.89
CA ILE A 14 -5.44 24.04 -18.25
C ILE A 14 -5.63 25.22 -19.21
N ASP A 15 -4.51 25.78 -19.63
CA ASP A 15 -4.43 26.86 -20.62
C ASP A 15 -4.13 26.28 -22.01
N LEU A 16 -5.17 25.75 -22.65
CA LEU A 16 -5.11 25.20 -24.00
C LEU A 16 -6.05 26.01 -24.90
N ASN A 17 -5.52 26.50 -26.02
CA ASN A 17 -6.33 27.13 -27.06
C ASN A 17 -7.25 26.08 -27.73
N GLU A 18 -8.22 26.53 -28.53
CA GLU A 18 -9.20 25.61 -29.14
C GLU A 18 -8.58 24.53 -30.04
N GLN A 19 -7.46 24.81 -30.71
CA GLN A 19 -6.72 23.81 -31.49
C GLN A 19 -5.98 22.80 -30.60
N ASP A 20 -5.55 23.22 -29.42
CA ASP A 20 -4.76 22.42 -28.47
C ASP A 20 -5.63 21.55 -27.54
N LEU A 21 -6.94 21.84 -27.43
CA LEU A 21 -7.88 21.05 -26.62
C LEU A 21 -7.94 19.57 -27.00
N ARG A 22 -7.58 19.21 -28.23
CA ARG A 22 -7.51 17.81 -28.69
C ARG A 22 -6.38 17.02 -28.02
N SER A 23 -5.34 17.70 -27.52
CA SER A 23 -4.22 17.07 -26.79
C SER A 23 -4.62 16.53 -25.41
N LEU A 24 -5.73 17.01 -24.84
CA LEU A 24 -6.22 16.55 -23.54
C LEU A 24 -6.44 15.04 -23.50
N LYS A 25 -6.79 14.40 -24.63
CA LYS A 25 -6.98 12.95 -24.71
C LYS A 25 -5.75 12.15 -24.29
N ASP A 26 -4.57 12.74 -24.44
CA ASP A 26 -3.28 12.11 -24.14
C ASP A 26 -2.78 12.50 -22.73
N HIS A 27 -3.57 13.26 -21.96
CA HIS A 27 -3.27 13.63 -20.58
C HIS A 27 -3.91 12.64 -19.59
N CYS A 28 -3.27 12.47 -18.43
CA CYS A 28 -3.79 11.70 -17.30
C CYS A 28 -3.82 12.55 -16.03
N TYR A 29 -4.96 12.56 -15.33
CA TYR A 29 -5.13 13.21 -14.03
C TYR A 29 -5.40 12.15 -12.97
N VAL A 30 -4.47 12.02 -12.03
CA VAL A 30 -4.45 11.03 -10.97
C VAL A 30 -4.81 11.69 -9.63
N PHE A 31 -5.77 11.10 -8.93
CA PHE A 31 -6.27 11.59 -7.64
C PHE A 31 -6.17 10.50 -6.56
N PRO A 32 -6.16 10.84 -5.26
CA PRO A 32 -6.13 9.83 -4.20
C PRO A 32 -7.37 8.94 -4.20
N THR A 33 -8.52 9.47 -4.63
CA THR A 33 -9.79 8.75 -4.60
C THR A 33 -10.61 8.98 -5.86
N ARG A 34 -11.46 8.01 -6.21
CA ARG A 34 -12.47 8.13 -7.28
C ARG A 34 -13.38 9.34 -7.09
N ARG A 35 -13.68 9.71 -5.84
CA ARG A 35 -14.53 10.86 -5.52
C ARG A 35 -13.92 12.15 -6.08
N ALA A 36 -12.64 12.41 -5.81
CA ALA A 36 -11.96 13.60 -6.32
C ALA A 36 -11.92 13.64 -7.85
N ALA A 37 -11.67 12.50 -8.50
CA ALA A 37 -11.73 12.35 -9.95
C ALA A 37 -13.09 12.74 -10.54
N VAL A 38 -14.20 12.32 -9.92
CA VAL A 38 -15.57 12.68 -10.34
C VAL A 38 -15.82 14.19 -10.22
N TYR A 39 -15.40 14.83 -9.12
CA TYR A 39 -15.54 16.27 -8.97
C TYR A 39 -14.69 17.04 -9.98
N PHE A 40 -13.44 16.62 -10.21
CA PHE A 40 -12.57 17.22 -11.21
C PHE A 40 -13.22 17.16 -12.61
N LYS A 41 -13.77 15.99 -12.99
CA LYS A 41 -14.50 15.83 -14.25
C LYS A 41 -15.63 16.85 -14.40
N LYS A 42 -16.40 17.10 -13.33
CA LYS A 42 -17.47 18.11 -13.32
C LYS A 42 -16.92 19.52 -13.57
N TYR A 43 -15.84 19.91 -12.90
CA TYR A 43 -15.20 21.21 -13.10
C TYR A 43 -14.63 21.34 -14.52
N LEU A 44 -14.00 20.29 -15.05
CA LEU A 44 -13.45 20.26 -16.41
C LEU A 44 -14.55 20.47 -17.46
N THR A 45 -15.67 19.76 -17.34
CA THR A 45 -16.81 19.92 -18.26
C THR A 45 -17.45 21.30 -18.16
N GLY A 46 -17.48 21.90 -16.97
CA GLY A 46 -18.00 23.26 -16.79
C GLY A 46 -17.08 24.34 -17.39
N ARG A 47 -15.74 24.17 -17.31
CA ARG A 47 -14.79 25.13 -17.90
C ARG A 47 -14.89 25.18 -19.42
N PHE A 48 -15.12 24.03 -20.06
CA PHE A 48 -15.14 23.90 -21.52
C PHE A 48 -16.55 23.60 -22.04
N GLU A 49 -17.57 24.16 -21.40
CA GLU A 49 -18.97 24.00 -21.81
C GLU A 49 -19.16 24.45 -23.28
N GLY A 50 -19.89 23.63 -24.05
CA GLY A 50 -20.13 23.87 -25.48
C GLY A 50 -18.94 23.56 -26.39
N ARG A 51 -17.80 23.09 -25.87
CA ARG A 51 -16.63 22.67 -26.67
C ARG A 51 -16.57 21.16 -26.83
N HIS A 52 -16.10 20.71 -28.00
CA HIS A 52 -15.91 19.29 -28.30
C HIS A 52 -14.43 18.91 -28.18
N PHE A 53 -14.13 18.02 -27.23
CA PHE A 53 -12.81 17.42 -27.04
C PHE A 53 -12.97 16.01 -26.48
N TRP A 54 -11.95 15.19 -26.68
CA TRP A 54 -11.85 13.88 -26.06
C TRP A 54 -11.40 14.05 -24.60
N ALA A 55 -12.07 13.37 -23.68
CA ALA A 55 -11.73 13.47 -22.26
C ALA A 55 -10.31 12.92 -22.00
N PRO A 56 -9.54 13.56 -21.11
CA PRO A 56 -8.32 12.96 -20.58
C PRO A 56 -8.65 11.70 -19.77
N GLN A 57 -7.62 10.90 -19.50
CA GLN A 57 -7.73 9.90 -18.45
C GLN A 57 -7.87 10.62 -17.10
N ILE A 58 -8.92 10.29 -16.33
CA ILE A 58 -9.16 10.85 -15.00
C ILE A 58 -9.46 9.68 -14.08
N CYS A 59 -8.58 9.41 -13.12
CA CYS A 59 -8.63 8.18 -12.35
C CYS A 59 -8.11 8.37 -10.91
N SER A 60 -8.43 7.41 -10.05
CA SER A 60 -7.76 7.29 -8.74
C SER A 60 -6.33 6.76 -8.90
N ILE A 61 -5.54 6.79 -7.82
CA ILE A 61 -4.23 6.15 -7.77
C ILE A 61 -4.34 4.65 -8.03
N VAL A 62 -5.32 3.97 -7.43
CA VAL A 62 -5.56 2.53 -7.67
C VAL A 62 -5.79 2.25 -9.15
N GLU A 63 -6.68 3.00 -9.79
CA GLU A 63 -6.97 2.86 -11.22
C GLU A 63 -5.76 3.23 -12.09
N PHE A 64 -4.95 4.21 -11.67
CA PHE A 64 -3.72 4.55 -12.38
C PHE A 64 -2.71 3.40 -12.35
N ILE A 65 -2.57 2.71 -11.21
CA ILE A 65 -1.73 1.52 -11.10
C ILE A 65 -2.29 0.38 -11.96
N GLU A 66 -3.61 0.15 -11.93
CA GLU A 66 -4.28 -0.85 -12.79
C GLU A 66 -4.07 -0.58 -14.30
N LEU A 67 -4.02 0.69 -14.71
CA LEU A 67 -3.74 1.07 -16.11
C LEU A 67 -2.30 0.80 -16.54
N LEU A 68 -1.37 0.77 -15.57
CA LEU A 68 0.06 0.63 -15.82
C LEU A 68 0.57 -0.80 -15.66
N THR A 69 -0.02 -1.57 -14.75
CA THR A 69 0.40 -2.93 -14.45
C THR A 69 -0.14 -3.94 -15.46
N ASP A 70 0.62 -5.02 -15.70
CA ASP A 70 0.17 -6.19 -16.45
C ASP A 70 -0.56 -7.21 -15.57
N ARG A 71 -0.78 -6.89 -14.30
CA ARG A 71 -1.37 -7.77 -13.27
C ARG A 71 -2.83 -7.43 -13.00
N VAL A 72 -3.62 -8.46 -12.73
CA VAL A 72 -4.97 -8.28 -12.20
C VAL A 72 -4.89 -8.05 -10.69
N ILE A 73 -5.33 -6.88 -10.23
CA ILE A 73 -5.45 -6.62 -8.80
C ILE A 73 -6.68 -7.38 -8.28
N LEU A 74 -6.45 -8.38 -7.44
CA LEU A 74 -7.52 -9.22 -6.90
C LEU A 74 -8.29 -8.50 -5.79
N ASN A 75 -9.56 -8.86 -5.62
CA ASN A 75 -10.37 -8.33 -4.53
C ASN A 75 -9.92 -8.95 -3.17
N PRO A 76 -10.19 -8.27 -2.04
CA PRO A 76 -9.73 -8.73 -0.73
C PRO A 76 -10.20 -10.13 -0.33
N VAL A 77 -11.42 -10.53 -0.71
CA VAL A 77 -11.95 -11.86 -0.35
C VAL A 77 -11.17 -12.94 -1.08
N THR A 78 -10.97 -12.79 -2.39
CA THR A 78 -10.17 -13.71 -3.18
C THR A 78 -8.73 -13.78 -2.66
N LEU A 79 -8.11 -12.64 -2.35
CA LEU A 79 -6.76 -12.62 -1.79
C LEU A 79 -6.63 -13.41 -0.48
N VAL A 80 -7.64 -13.36 0.40
CA VAL A 80 -7.62 -14.13 1.66
C VAL A 80 -7.74 -15.64 1.40
N PHE A 81 -8.54 -16.07 0.41
CA PHE A 81 -8.60 -17.48 0.00
C PHE A 81 -7.26 -17.96 -0.57
N GLU A 82 -6.69 -17.21 -1.52
CA GLU A 82 -5.38 -17.53 -2.10
C GLU A 82 -4.29 -17.58 -1.01
N LEU A 83 -4.31 -16.64 -0.08
CA LEU A 83 -3.39 -16.60 1.06
C LEU A 83 -3.58 -17.82 1.98
N PHE A 84 -4.81 -18.25 2.22
CA PHE A 84 -5.10 -19.42 3.04
C PHE A 84 -4.56 -20.71 2.40
N ASP A 85 -4.70 -20.87 1.09
CA ASP A 85 -4.17 -22.05 0.38
C ASP A 85 -2.64 -22.13 0.52
N ILE A 86 -1.94 -21.00 0.43
CA ILE A 86 -0.50 -20.93 0.71
C ILE A 86 -0.20 -21.23 2.17
N TYR A 87 -1.00 -20.66 3.09
CA TYR A 87 -0.85 -20.85 4.53
C TYR A 87 -0.96 -22.32 4.95
N LYS A 88 -1.89 -23.08 4.36
CA LYS A 88 -2.09 -24.50 4.63
C LYS A 88 -0.88 -25.38 4.32
N ASN A 89 0.05 -24.94 3.47
CA ASN A 89 1.29 -25.66 3.24
C ASN A 89 2.21 -25.66 4.48
N TYR A 90 2.04 -24.68 5.36
CA TYR A 90 2.80 -24.52 6.59
C TYR A 90 2.03 -24.97 7.84
N GLU A 91 0.70 -24.79 7.85
CA GLU A 91 -0.21 -25.26 8.90
C GLU A 91 -1.36 -26.09 8.28
N PRO A 92 -1.14 -27.40 8.01
CA PRO A 92 -2.13 -28.24 7.31
C PRO A 92 -3.47 -28.40 8.03
N GLU A 93 -3.44 -28.31 9.36
CA GLU A 93 -4.60 -28.43 10.24
C GLU A 93 -5.36 -27.10 10.41
N ALA A 94 -4.91 -26.02 9.76
CA ALA A 94 -5.59 -24.74 9.83
C ALA A 94 -6.98 -24.80 9.18
N ASP A 95 -7.96 -24.27 9.90
CA ASP A 95 -9.33 -24.10 9.45
C ASP A 95 -9.56 -22.68 8.90
N PHE A 96 -10.37 -22.57 7.85
CA PHE A 96 -10.58 -21.28 7.17
C PHE A 96 -11.38 -20.30 8.02
N ASP A 97 -12.43 -20.74 8.70
CA ASP A 97 -13.27 -19.86 9.51
C ASP A 97 -12.45 -19.22 10.65
N SER A 98 -11.53 -20.00 11.21
CA SER A 98 -10.58 -19.54 12.23
C SER A 98 -9.48 -18.63 11.65
N PHE A 99 -9.05 -18.88 10.41
CA PHE A 99 -8.01 -18.12 9.74
C PHE A 99 -8.50 -16.77 9.20
N TYR A 100 -9.73 -16.69 8.66
CA TYR A 100 -10.19 -15.56 7.86
C TYR A 100 -9.96 -14.17 8.48
N PRO A 101 -10.31 -13.91 9.76
CA PRO A 101 -10.06 -12.60 10.38
C PRO A 101 -8.57 -12.23 10.41
N TRP A 102 -7.69 -13.22 10.59
CA TRP A 102 -6.24 -13.05 10.63
C TRP A 102 -5.64 -12.96 9.24
N GLY A 103 -6.16 -13.73 8.28
CA GLY A 103 -5.79 -13.60 6.88
C GLY A 103 -5.98 -12.17 6.37
N GLN A 104 -7.04 -11.47 6.79
CA GLN A 104 -7.23 -10.06 6.48
C GLN A 104 -6.14 -9.15 7.07
N ILE A 105 -5.70 -9.42 8.30
CA ILE A 105 -4.65 -8.65 8.97
C ILE A 105 -3.30 -8.91 8.29
N ILE A 106 -2.96 -10.18 8.06
CA ILE A 106 -1.73 -10.59 7.37
C ILE A 106 -1.67 -9.97 5.98
N LEU A 107 -2.77 -10.04 5.21
CA LEU A 107 -2.83 -9.45 3.88
C LEU A 107 -2.61 -7.93 3.93
N LYS A 108 -3.16 -7.25 4.93
CA LYS A 108 -2.93 -5.81 5.12
C LYS A 108 -1.47 -5.51 5.46
N ASP A 109 -0.85 -6.33 6.32
CA ASP A 109 0.56 -6.16 6.68
C ASP A 109 1.46 -6.37 5.45
N PHE A 110 1.16 -7.37 4.61
CA PHE A 110 1.87 -7.61 3.34
C PHE A 110 1.70 -6.43 2.37
N ASP A 111 0.48 -5.90 2.27
CA ASP A 111 0.18 -4.71 1.47
C ASP A 111 0.97 -3.48 1.96
N GLU A 112 1.06 -3.25 3.28
CA GLU A 112 1.84 -2.17 3.87
C GLU A 112 3.35 -2.35 3.65
N ILE A 113 3.89 -3.57 3.81
CA ILE A 113 5.29 -3.91 3.53
C ILE A 113 5.67 -3.44 2.12
N ASP A 114 4.81 -3.74 1.13
CA ASP A 114 5.10 -3.39 -0.26
C ASP A 114 4.84 -1.94 -0.61
N LYS A 115 3.74 -1.34 -0.12
CA LYS A 115 3.45 0.09 -0.30
C LYS A 115 4.59 0.96 0.24
N TYR A 116 5.22 0.54 1.34
CA TYR A 116 6.34 1.25 1.95
C TYR A 116 7.72 0.75 1.50
N LEU A 117 7.79 -0.19 0.54
CA LEU A 117 9.04 -0.74 -0.01
C LEU A 117 9.97 -1.28 1.09
N VAL A 118 9.39 -1.90 2.12
CA VAL A 118 10.14 -2.50 3.23
C VAL A 118 10.89 -3.74 2.73
N ASP A 119 12.14 -3.90 3.16
CA ASP A 119 12.91 -5.11 2.92
C ASP A 119 12.32 -6.28 3.73
N ALA A 120 11.40 -7.01 3.12
CA ALA A 120 10.70 -8.12 3.75
C ALA A 120 11.66 -9.23 4.24
N PRO A 121 12.64 -9.72 3.45
CA PRO A 121 13.63 -10.68 3.94
C PRO A 121 14.34 -10.20 5.21
N LYS A 122 14.77 -8.93 5.26
CA LYS A 122 15.40 -8.35 6.45
C LYS A 122 14.42 -8.20 7.61
N LEU A 123 13.17 -7.80 7.35
CA LEU A 123 12.13 -7.69 8.37
C LEU A 123 11.90 -9.03 9.07
N PHE A 124 11.68 -10.09 8.28
CA PHE A 124 11.44 -11.43 8.80
C PHE A 124 12.72 -12.05 9.41
N SER A 125 13.92 -11.68 8.95
CA SER A 125 15.18 -12.14 9.55
C SER A 125 15.49 -11.46 10.88
N ILE A 126 15.23 -10.16 11.03
CA ILE A 126 15.45 -9.43 12.30
C ILE A 126 14.68 -10.09 13.43
N ILE A 127 13.41 -10.44 13.20
CA ILE A 127 12.56 -11.10 14.20
C ILE A 127 13.10 -12.50 14.54
N LYS A 128 13.70 -13.19 13.57
CA LYS A 128 14.41 -14.44 13.78
C LYS A 128 15.74 -14.26 14.51
N ASP A 129 16.47 -13.17 14.32
CA ASP A 129 17.79 -12.97 14.96
C ASP A 129 17.64 -12.51 16.42
N TYR A 130 16.60 -11.71 16.74
CA TYR A 130 16.21 -11.37 18.12
C TYR A 130 15.85 -12.61 18.96
N LYS A 131 15.58 -13.77 18.34
CA LYS A 131 15.47 -15.09 18.98
C LYS A 131 16.75 -15.52 19.71
N THR A 132 17.90 -15.02 19.25
CA THR A 132 19.24 -15.45 19.70
C THR A 132 19.76 -14.59 20.85
N LEU A 133 19.23 -13.37 20.99
CA LEU A 133 19.55 -12.44 22.08
C LEU A 133 18.48 -12.60 23.18
N GLU A 134 18.71 -13.52 24.11
CA GLU A 134 17.74 -13.94 25.14
C GLU A 134 17.23 -12.84 26.12
N GLU A 135 17.68 -11.58 26.04
CA GLU A 135 17.59 -10.67 27.21
C GLU A 135 16.64 -9.47 27.14
N GLU A 136 16.13 -9.01 25.98
CA GLU A 136 15.46 -7.68 25.94
C GLU A 136 13.99 -7.65 25.52
N PHE A 137 13.35 -8.81 25.28
CA PHE A 137 11.90 -8.84 25.06
C PHE A 137 11.15 -8.91 26.39
N ALA A 138 11.11 -7.78 27.11
CA ALA A 138 10.00 -7.43 28.00
C ALA A 138 8.81 -6.95 27.15
N LEU A 139 8.38 -7.79 26.20
CA LEU A 139 7.14 -7.59 25.48
C LEU A 139 5.98 -7.71 26.47
N PRO A 140 5.10 -6.70 26.60
CA PRO A 140 3.90 -6.85 27.40
C PRO A 140 3.07 -7.99 26.81
N LEU A 141 2.89 -9.07 27.57
CA LEU A 141 2.15 -10.26 27.15
C LEU A 141 0.72 -9.92 26.69
N GLU A 142 0.18 -8.82 27.22
CA GLU A 142 -1.09 -8.19 26.81
C GLU A 142 -1.14 -7.86 25.32
N GLN A 143 -0.02 -7.45 24.71
CA GLN A 143 0.03 -7.14 23.27
C GLN A 143 -0.13 -8.39 22.40
N PHE A 144 0.06 -9.57 22.97
CA PHE A 144 0.02 -10.86 22.29
C PHE A 144 -1.16 -11.73 22.75
N GLU A 145 -2.07 -11.20 23.56
CA GLU A 145 -3.26 -11.93 24.00
C GLU A 145 -4.14 -12.37 22.83
N PHE A 146 -4.08 -11.64 21.71
CA PHE A 146 -4.76 -12.02 20.49
C PHE A 146 -4.26 -13.37 19.93
N LEU A 147 -2.96 -13.69 20.09
CA LEU A 147 -2.39 -14.98 19.65
C LEU A 147 -2.95 -16.15 20.43
N LYS A 148 -3.34 -15.93 21.70
CA LYS A 148 -3.97 -16.95 22.53
C LYS A 148 -5.37 -17.32 22.03
N GLN A 149 -6.10 -16.33 21.48
CA GLN A 149 -7.42 -16.55 20.89
C GLN A 149 -7.32 -17.25 19.53
N PHE A 150 -6.28 -16.95 18.76
CA PHE A 150 -6.08 -17.46 17.41
C PHE A 150 -5.65 -18.94 17.38
N TRP A 151 -4.70 -19.32 18.24
CA TRP A 151 -4.01 -20.60 18.08
C TRP A 151 -4.38 -21.67 19.09
N ASN A 152 -5.49 -21.47 19.82
CA ASN A 152 -5.89 -22.36 20.90
C ASN A 152 -4.72 -22.73 21.81
N LEU A 153 -3.82 -21.76 22.08
CA LEU A 153 -2.71 -21.96 22.99
C LEU A 153 -3.29 -22.55 24.27
N PRO A 154 -2.90 -23.78 24.67
CA PRO A 154 -3.58 -24.47 25.74
C PRO A 154 -3.55 -23.58 26.98
N LYS A 155 -4.71 -23.42 27.62
CA LYS A 155 -4.79 -22.82 28.96
C LYS A 155 -4.09 -23.79 29.91
N THR A 156 -2.76 -23.75 29.95
CA THR A 156 -1.98 -24.63 30.80
C THR A 156 -2.10 -24.15 32.25
N ASN A 157 -2.16 -25.08 33.20
CA ASN A 157 -2.08 -24.80 34.63
C ASN A 157 -0.61 -24.57 35.08
N GLU A 158 0.22 -24.06 34.17
CA GLU A 158 1.64 -23.84 34.41
C GLU A 158 1.90 -22.48 35.07
N THR A 159 3.06 -22.36 35.71
CA THR A 159 3.58 -21.11 36.28
C THR A 159 3.64 -20.01 35.22
N GLU A 160 3.45 -18.75 35.63
CA GLU A 160 3.43 -17.58 34.73
C GLU A 160 4.69 -17.51 33.85
N ALA A 161 5.88 -17.77 34.42
CA ALA A 161 7.13 -17.81 33.67
C ALA A 161 7.17 -18.87 32.53
N ASN A 162 6.57 -20.05 32.74
CA ASN A 162 6.50 -21.09 31.72
C ASN A 162 5.48 -20.76 30.62
N LYS A 163 4.40 -20.06 30.97
CA LYS A 163 3.41 -19.56 30.00
C LYS A 163 4.01 -18.49 29.08
N GLU A 164 4.76 -17.56 29.65
CA GLU A 164 5.42 -16.49 28.88
C GLU A 164 6.42 -17.04 27.87
N SER A 165 7.24 -18.01 28.28
CA SER A 165 8.21 -18.67 27.39
C SER A 165 7.51 -19.37 26.20
N LYS A 166 6.41 -20.09 26.44
CA LYS A 166 5.65 -20.76 25.37
C LYS A 166 4.99 -19.80 24.39
N VAL A 167 4.38 -18.72 24.90
CA VAL A 167 3.76 -17.69 24.03
C VAL A 167 4.80 -17.05 23.13
N LYS A 168 5.99 -16.74 23.67
CA LYS A 168 7.12 -16.20 22.90
C LYS A 168 7.60 -17.17 21.83
N GLN A 169 7.75 -18.46 22.16
CA GLN A 169 8.17 -19.48 21.20
C GLN A 169 7.18 -19.64 20.03
N GLU A 170 5.88 -19.67 20.31
CA GLU A 170 4.87 -19.74 19.25
C GLU A 170 4.81 -18.46 18.42
N PHE A 171 4.96 -17.28 19.03
CA PHE A 171 5.07 -16.03 18.28
C PHE A 171 6.23 -16.07 17.26
N ILE A 172 7.40 -16.53 17.69
CA ILE A 172 8.58 -16.66 16.82
C ILE A 172 8.31 -17.67 15.71
N ARG A 173 7.73 -18.84 16.03
CA ARG A 173 7.34 -19.85 15.05
C ARG A 173 6.42 -19.27 13.98
N ILE A 174 5.43 -18.49 14.39
CA ILE A 174 4.48 -17.85 13.49
C ILE A 174 5.19 -16.85 12.57
N TRP A 175 6.06 -16.00 13.10
CA TRP A 175 6.79 -15.03 12.28
C TRP A 175 7.73 -15.69 11.26
N GLU A 176 8.37 -16.80 11.63
CA GLU A 176 9.16 -17.60 10.68
C GLU A 176 8.29 -18.21 9.57
N ILE A 177 7.05 -18.62 9.89
CA ILE A 177 6.08 -19.09 8.90
C ILE A 177 5.61 -17.94 8.02
N LEU A 178 5.23 -16.80 8.59
CA LEU A 178 4.72 -15.64 7.85
C LEU A 178 5.72 -15.12 6.82
N GLY A 179 7.02 -15.14 7.13
CA GLY A 179 8.04 -14.75 6.15
C GLY A 179 8.10 -15.68 4.93
N LYS A 180 7.86 -16.97 5.13
CA LYS A 180 7.78 -17.95 4.03
C LYS A 180 6.47 -17.83 3.27
N VAL A 181 5.35 -17.67 3.99
CA VAL A 181 4.02 -17.45 3.42
C VAL A 181 4.00 -16.19 2.55
N TYR A 182 4.63 -15.10 3.00
CA TYR A 182 4.77 -13.87 2.21
C TYR A 182 5.46 -14.15 0.87
N ALA A 183 6.62 -14.80 0.89
CA ALA A 183 7.39 -15.10 -0.31
C ALA A 183 6.63 -16.03 -1.28
N ASP A 184 6.02 -17.10 -0.76
CA ASP A 184 5.25 -18.05 -1.57
C ASP A 184 3.97 -17.42 -2.12
N PHE A 185 3.33 -16.52 -1.37
CA PHE A 185 2.14 -15.80 -1.80
C PHE A 185 2.46 -14.83 -2.94
N GLU A 186 3.53 -14.04 -2.82
CA GLU A 186 4.00 -13.19 -3.93
C GLU A 186 4.34 -14.01 -5.17
N GLN A 187 5.01 -15.16 -4.98
CA GLN A 187 5.35 -16.04 -6.08
C GLN A 187 4.09 -16.61 -6.76
N SER A 188 3.12 -17.10 -5.99
CA SER A 188 1.86 -17.63 -6.50
C SER A 188 1.09 -16.58 -7.32
N LEU A 189 0.91 -15.39 -6.76
CA LEU A 189 0.23 -14.28 -7.45
C LEU A 189 0.97 -13.89 -8.74
N THR A 190 2.31 -13.82 -8.69
CA THR A 190 3.13 -13.53 -9.88
C THR A 190 2.94 -14.57 -10.98
N GLN A 191 2.89 -15.85 -10.64
CA GLN A 191 2.66 -16.93 -11.60
C GLN A 191 1.25 -16.86 -12.22
N ASN A 192 0.26 -16.40 -11.45
CA ASN A 192 -1.13 -16.28 -11.88
C ASN A 192 -1.46 -14.92 -12.53
N HIS A 193 -0.47 -14.09 -12.87
CA HIS A 193 -0.67 -12.73 -13.39
C HIS A 193 -1.59 -11.87 -12.49
N ALA A 194 -1.53 -12.10 -11.18
CA ALA A 194 -2.32 -11.42 -10.17
C ALA A 194 -1.43 -10.61 -9.22
N ALA A 195 -2.04 -9.70 -8.47
CA ALA A 195 -1.39 -8.95 -7.41
C ALA A 195 -2.41 -8.47 -6.37
N TYR A 196 -1.95 -8.12 -5.17
CA TYR A 196 -2.61 -7.13 -4.32
C TYR A 196 -2.06 -5.73 -4.63
N GLU A 197 -2.69 -4.69 -4.08
CA GLU A 197 -2.43 -3.30 -4.45
C GLU A 197 -0.97 -2.89 -4.22
N GLY A 198 -0.42 -3.14 -3.03
CA GLY A 198 0.96 -2.81 -2.68
C GLY A 198 1.99 -3.51 -3.57
N MET A 199 1.79 -4.80 -3.85
CA MET A 199 2.60 -5.57 -4.79
C MET A 199 2.56 -4.94 -6.20
N ALA A 200 1.37 -4.56 -6.68
CA ALA A 200 1.23 -3.90 -7.98
C ALA A 200 1.95 -2.54 -8.02
N GLN A 201 1.84 -1.72 -6.96
CA GLN A 201 2.58 -0.45 -6.84
C GLN A 201 4.10 -0.68 -6.88
N LYS A 202 4.60 -1.66 -6.12
CA LYS A 202 6.02 -2.04 -6.09
C LYS A 202 6.50 -2.47 -7.47
N LEU A 203 5.73 -3.31 -8.18
CA LEU A 203 6.05 -3.78 -9.53
C LEU A 203 6.06 -2.66 -10.56
N VAL A 204 5.04 -1.79 -10.56
CA VAL A 204 4.99 -0.62 -11.47
C VAL A 204 6.21 0.27 -11.26
N LEU A 205 6.57 0.58 -10.01
CA LEU A 205 7.77 1.36 -9.72
C LEU A 205 9.05 0.72 -10.26
N GLN A 206 9.20 -0.60 -10.09
CA GLN A 206 10.35 -1.35 -10.59
C GLN A 206 10.42 -1.30 -12.13
N GLN A 207 9.28 -1.51 -12.81
CA GLN A 207 9.17 -1.48 -14.27
C GLN A 207 9.40 -0.07 -14.85
N LEU A 208 8.98 0.97 -14.16
CA LEU A 208 9.32 2.35 -14.52
C LEU A 208 10.83 2.57 -14.41
N LYS A 209 11.43 2.25 -13.25
CA LYS A 209 12.85 2.45 -13.00
C LYS A 209 13.78 1.70 -13.95
N ASN A 210 13.39 0.49 -14.39
CA ASN A 210 14.19 -0.32 -15.32
C ASN A 210 13.86 -0.07 -16.80
N GLY A 211 12.91 0.83 -17.10
CA GLY A 211 12.51 1.19 -18.47
C GLY A 211 11.62 0.16 -19.18
N ALA A 212 11.16 -0.90 -18.50
CA ALA A 212 10.24 -1.88 -19.07
C ALA A 212 8.81 -1.32 -19.26
N LEU A 213 8.46 -0.25 -18.53
CA LEU A 213 7.17 0.42 -18.62
C LEU A 213 7.36 1.90 -18.96
N THR A 214 6.63 2.37 -19.97
CA THR A 214 6.47 3.79 -20.26
C THR A 214 4.98 4.10 -20.30
N PRO A 215 4.46 5.00 -19.44
CA PRO A 215 3.05 5.36 -19.46
C PRO A 215 2.63 5.94 -20.81
N PRO A 216 1.44 5.59 -21.33
CA PRO A 216 0.97 6.03 -22.64
C PRO A 216 0.41 7.47 -22.62
N PHE A 217 0.97 8.36 -21.78
CA PHE A 217 0.46 9.71 -21.55
C PHE A 217 1.55 10.76 -21.82
N THR A 218 1.18 11.80 -22.56
CA THR A 218 2.07 12.94 -22.87
C THR A 218 2.20 13.90 -21.68
N LYS A 219 1.18 13.94 -20.81
CA LYS A 219 1.18 14.69 -19.56
C LYS A 219 0.48 13.92 -18.46
N ILE A 220 1.08 13.85 -17.27
CA ILE A 220 0.48 13.25 -16.09
C ILE A 220 0.37 14.33 -14.99
N VAL A 221 -0.76 14.39 -14.31
CA VAL A 221 -1.01 15.36 -13.25
C VAL A 221 -1.46 14.61 -12.01
N TRP A 222 -0.71 14.71 -10.92
CA TRP A 222 -1.08 14.18 -9.62
C TRP A 222 -1.68 15.31 -8.78
N ALA A 223 -2.84 15.11 -8.18
CA ALA A 223 -3.54 16.19 -7.51
C ALA A 223 -4.28 15.75 -6.24
N GLY A 224 -4.09 16.53 -5.16
CA GLY A 224 -4.86 16.39 -3.93
C GLY A 224 -4.37 15.29 -2.98
N PHE A 225 -3.12 14.84 -3.16
CA PHE A 225 -2.49 13.87 -2.25
C PHE A 225 -2.02 14.57 -0.97
N ASN A 226 -2.42 14.03 0.18
CA ASN A 226 -2.00 14.53 1.50
C ASN A 226 -0.75 13.82 2.01
N ALA A 227 -0.64 12.53 1.71
CA ALA A 227 0.47 11.66 2.05
C ALA A 227 0.59 10.60 0.96
N LEU A 228 1.82 10.32 0.53
CA LEU A 228 2.11 9.25 -0.42
C LEU A 228 2.79 8.09 0.32
N THR A 229 2.48 6.87 -0.09
CA THR A 229 3.30 5.70 0.29
C THR A 229 4.71 5.82 -0.33
N ALA A 230 5.67 5.00 0.12
CA ALA A 230 7.01 5.05 -0.45
C ALA A 230 7.01 4.65 -1.94
N ALA A 231 6.18 3.68 -2.31
CA ALA A 231 5.99 3.26 -3.69
C ALA A 231 5.37 4.38 -4.54
N GLU A 232 4.25 4.98 -4.08
CA GLU A 232 3.60 6.09 -4.78
C GLU A 232 4.53 7.30 -4.96
N LYS A 233 5.27 7.67 -3.90
CA LYS A 233 6.28 8.72 -3.96
C LYS A 233 7.35 8.38 -5.01
N GLY A 234 7.87 7.16 -4.99
CA GLY A 234 8.86 6.72 -5.96
C GLY A 234 8.34 6.76 -7.41
N ILE A 235 7.07 6.42 -7.63
CA ILE A 235 6.42 6.49 -8.95
C ILE A 235 6.32 7.96 -9.39
N ALA A 236 5.76 8.82 -8.54
CA ALA A 236 5.58 10.23 -8.85
C ALA A 236 6.93 10.92 -9.12
N GLU A 237 7.95 10.67 -8.30
CA GLU A 237 9.31 11.23 -8.49
C GLU A 237 9.94 10.74 -9.80
N HIS A 238 9.84 9.46 -10.12
CA HIS A 238 10.38 8.92 -11.36
C HIS A 238 9.72 9.57 -12.58
N LEU A 239 8.39 9.71 -12.58
CA LEU A 239 7.64 10.33 -13.67
C LEU A 239 7.92 11.85 -13.78
N CYS A 240 8.10 12.55 -12.67
CA CYS A 240 8.53 13.95 -12.67
C CYS A 240 9.91 14.13 -13.32
N ASN A 241 10.85 13.22 -13.06
CA ASN A 241 12.19 13.26 -13.64
C ASN A 241 12.20 13.05 -15.17
N LEU A 242 11.17 12.39 -15.73
CA LEU A 242 10.97 12.27 -17.17
C LEU A 242 10.42 13.56 -17.81
N GLY A 243 10.00 14.55 -17.01
CA GLY A 243 9.59 15.88 -17.46
C GLY A 243 8.14 15.98 -17.95
N ASN A 244 7.36 14.89 -17.92
CA ASN A 244 5.95 14.87 -18.36
C ASN A 244 4.94 14.94 -17.21
N THR A 245 5.39 15.11 -15.95
CA THR A 245 4.52 15.01 -14.77
C THR A 245 4.51 16.28 -13.92
N THR A 246 3.34 16.64 -13.39
CA THR A 246 3.14 17.79 -12.48
C THR A 246 2.38 17.34 -11.24
N ILE A 247 2.79 17.83 -10.06
CA ILE A 247 2.15 17.49 -8.78
C ILE A 247 1.52 18.76 -8.18
N TYR A 248 0.23 18.67 -7.85
CA TYR A 248 -0.54 19.67 -7.12
C TYR A 248 -0.82 19.17 -5.70
N TRP A 249 -0.19 19.82 -4.72
CA TRP A 249 -0.42 19.57 -3.31
C TRP A 249 -1.61 20.40 -2.81
N ASP A 250 -2.52 19.79 -2.08
CA ASP A 250 -3.56 20.53 -1.35
C ASP A 250 -2.89 21.11 -0.08
N THR A 251 -2.41 22.35 -0.18
CA THR A 251 -1.53 23.00 0.80
C THR A 251 -2.17 23.11 2.19
N ASP A 252 -3.49 23.14 2.28
CA ASP A 252 -4.19 23.26 3.58
C ASP A 252 -4.09 21.97 4.40
N ALA A 253 -3.90 20.81 3.77
CA ALA A 253 -3.72 19.51 4.45
C ALA A 253 -2.25 19.10 4.61
N TYR A 254 -1.39 19.47 3.64
CA TYR A 254 0.04 19.14 3.66
C TYR A 254 0.81 19.91 4.75
N TYR A 255 0.53 21.21 4.94
CA TYR A 255 1.21 22.03 5.95
C TYR A 255 0.64 21.88 7.37
N MET A 256 -0.58 21.36 7.53
CA MET A 256 -1.23 21.20 8.84
C MET A 256 -0.98 19.83 9.50
N ASN A 257 -0.46 18.83 8.78
CA ASN A 257 -0.30 17.46 9.28
C ASN A 257 1.14 16.93 9.28
N ASP A 258 2.14 17.72 8.84
CA ASP A 258 3.52 17.24 8.81
C ASP A 258 4.25 17.49 10.13
N GLU A 259 4.11 16.50 11.02
CA GLU A 259 5.20 16.04 11.91
C GLU A 259 5.04 14.57 12.35
N LYS A 260 3.89 13.91 12.09
CA LYS A 260 3.67 12.50 12.46
C LYS A 260 2.74 11.78 11.47
N GLN A 261 3.25 11.40 10.31
CA GLN A 261 2.50 10.57 9.35
C GLN A 261 2.26 9.15 9.93
N GLU A 262 1.01 8.83 10.28
CA GLU A 262 0.55 7.53 10.78
C GLU A 262 0.33 6.50 9.66
N ALA A 263 1.38 5.77 9.32
CA ALA A 263 1.28 4.45 8.68
C ALA A 263 2.52 3.67 9.11
N GLY A 264 2.32 2.65 9.93
CA GLY A 264 3.34 2.11 10.82
C GLY A 264 3.17 2.53 12.29
N LYS A 265 1.93 2.74 12.77
CA LYS A 265 1.66 2.85 14.21
C LYS A 265 2.17 1.61 14.98
N PHE A 266 2.26 0.46 14.29
CA PHE A 266 2.89 -0.75 14.80
C PHE A 266 4.41 -0.76 14.54
N MET A 267 4.86 -0.55 13.29
CA MET A 267 6.29 -0.64 12.93
C MET A 267 7.18 0.46 13.55
N ARG A 268 6.70 1.70 13.70
CA ARG A 268 7.44 2.78 14.36
C ARG A 268 7.44 2.67 15.87
N ARG A 269 6.47 1.98 16.49
CA ARG A 269 6.52 1.72 17.94
C ARG A 269 7.72 0.83 18.29
N TYR A 270 8.05 -0.12 17.40
CA TYR A 270 9.25 -0.93 17.50
C TYR A 270 10.51 -0.16 17.07
N PHE A 271 10.47 0.63 15.99
CA PHE A 271 11.67 1.32 15.52
C PHE A 271 12.10 2.52 16.39
N THR A 272 11.16 3.29 16.95
CA THR A 272 11.47 4.51 17.72
C THR A 272 11.91 4.20 19.16
N GLN A 273 11.60 3.01 19.68
CA GLN A 273 12.05 2.58 21.01
C GLN A 273 13.51 2.09 21.01
N TRP A 274 14.11 1.92 19.83
CA TRP A 274 15.46 1.35 19.63
C TRP A 274 16.40 2.28 18.85
N GLN A 275 16.18 3.59 18.94
CA GLN A 275 17.12 4.59 18.42
C GLN A 275 17.91 5.30 19.53
N ASN A 276 17.68 4.93 20.81
CA ASN A 276 18.41 5.46 21.97
C ASN A 276 19.11 4.37 22.80
N HIS A 277 19.48 3.25 22.18
CA HIS A 277 20.54 2.35 22.63
C HIS A 277 21.22 1.72 21.42
#